data_AF-A0A2H0BW33-F1
#
_entry.id   AF-A0A2H0BW33-F1
#
_cell.length_a   1.000
_cell.length_b   1.000
_cell.length_c   1.000
_cell.angle_alpha   90.00
_cell.angle_beta   90.00
_cell.angle_gamma   90.00
#
_symmetry.space_group_name_H-M   'P 1'
#
loop_
_entity.id
_entity.type
_entity.pdbx_description
1 polymer ?
#
loop_
_entity_poly.entity_id
_entity_poly.type
_entity_poly.pdbx_seq_one_letter_code
_entity_poly.pdbx_strand_id
1 'polypeptide(L)'
;MEEVELELAQDDQPISSTRIRAGEINREGVVWSKHKTWGKLPKNLRPTLRQPLGPVSSAVQKQIPNKLVVSVGDISTIALIEAGIEPNIAVVDLFVQRKRRYNSLAELNIKSSFKTHEVSNPRGELTKESVLIIAKTIQQLCSRSSNHLIHVVDGEEDLLTLPIILFAPLGSVVYYGQPPMGKNPSGMVVVTVTEDLKEKIFHLLHRFE
;
A
#
# COMPACT_ATOMS: atom_id res chain seq x y z
N MET A 1 -42.10 8.06 13.44
CA MET A 1 -40.80 7.65 12.90
C MET A 1 -39.79 8.53 13.60
N GLU A 2 -38.95 7.98 14.46
CA GLU A 2 -37.80 8.72 14.99
C GLU A 2 -36.87 9.01 13.82
N GLU A 3 -36.58 10.28 13.57
CA GLU A 3 -35.42 10.65 12.74
C GLU A 3 -34.17 10.17 13.49
N VAL A 4 -33.55 9.11 12.98
CA VAL A 4 -32.25 8.68 13.48
C VAL A 4 -31.24 9.72 13.05
N GLU A 5 -30.78 10.53 14.00
CA GLU A 5 -29.71 11.50 13.77
C GLU A 5 -28.45 10.73 13.35
N LEU A 6 -28.01 10.96 12.11
CA LEU A 6 -26.85 10.27 11.57
C LEU A 6 -25.59 10.92 12.12
N GLU A 7 -24.74 10.11 12.77
CA GLU A 7 -23.40 10.55 13.14
C GLU A 7 -22.61 10.91 11.87
N LEU A 8 -21.97 12.10 11.90
CA LEU A 8 -21.22 12.64 10.78
C LEU A 8 -19.72 12.41 10.95
N ALA A 9 -19.04 12.12 9.85
CA ALA A 9 -17.59 12.06 9.79
C ALA A 9 -16.98 13.48 9.73
N GLN A 10 -15.65 13.58 9.79
CA GLN A 10 -14.89 14.84 9.69
C GLN A 10 -15.13 15.63 8.39
N ASP A 11 -15.81 15.05 7.40
CA ASP A 11 -16.21 15.68 6.15
C ASP A 11 -17.70 15.98 6.04
N ASP A 12 -18.40 16.02 7.17
CA ASP A 12 -19.83 16.36 7.27
C ASP A 12 -20.71 15.40 6.45
N GLN A 13 -20.16 14.26 6.03
CA GLN A 13 -20.89 13.17 5.40
C GLN A 13 -21.19 12.08 6.44
N PRO A 14 -22.32 11.36 6.31
CA PRO A 14 -22.69 10.31 7.25
C PRO A 14 -21.60 9.24 7.39
N ILE A 15 -21.35 8.81 8.63
CA ILE A 15 -20.60 7.60 8.91
C ILE A 15 -21.43 6.42 8.39
N SER A 16 -20.83 5.55 7.57
CA SER A 16 -21.52 4.38 7.05
C SER A 16 -20.57 3.21 6.86
N SER A 17 -21.11 2.00 7.03
CA SER A 17 -20.38 0.75 6.80
C SER A 17 -19.81 0.64 5.38
N THR A 18 -20.44 1.30 4.40
CA THR A 18 -19.93 1.36 3.02
C THR A 18 -18.62 2.14 2.96
N ARG A 19 -18.56 3.34 3.55
CA ARG A 19 -17.34 4.17 3.58
C ARG A 19 -16.23 3.53 4.41
N ILE A 20 -16.58 2.91 5.55
CA ILE A 20 -15.64 2.14 6.37
C ILE A 20 -15.04 0.99 5.57
N ARG A 21 -15.87 0.17 4.89
CA ARG A 21 -15.38 -0.95 4.05
C ARG A 21 -14.60 -0.48 2.83
N ALA A 22 -14.99 0.64 2.22
CA ALA A 22 -14.22 1.29 1.15
C ALA A 22 -12.86 1.79 1.65
N GLY A 23 -12.67 1.85 2.98
CA GLY A 23 -11.43 2.27 3.59
C GLY A 23 -11.22 3.78 3.54
N GLU A 24 -12.31 4.56 3.39
CA GLU A 24 -12.29 6.03 3.34
C GLU A 24 -12.24 6.67 4.73
N ILE A 25 -12.93 6.02 5.69
CA ILE A 25 -13.06 6.47 7.08
C ILE A 25 -12.90 5.30 8.06
N ASN A 26 -12.68 5.59 9.35
CA ASN A 26 -12.91 4.65 10.45
C ASN A 26 -14.31 4.81 11.06
N ARG A 27 -14.62 3.97 12.05
CA ARG A 27 -15.88 4.01 12.83
C ARG A 27 -16.07 5.30 13.62
N GLU A 28 -14.99 5.99 13.97
CA GLU A 28 -15.01 7.28 14.67
C GLU A 28 -15.18 8.48 13.72
N GLY A 29 -15.35 8.24 12.42
CA GLY A 29 -15.57 9.29 11.43
C GLY A 29 -14.31 10.04 10.99
N VAL A 30 -13.12 9.53 11.31
CA VAL A 30 -11.84 10.06 10.82
C VAL A 30 -11.72 9.79 9.33
N VAL A 31 -11.48 10.85 8.54
CA VAL A 31 -11.31 10.73 7.08
C VAL A 31 -9.83 10.70 6.76
N TRP A 32 -9.29 9.54 6.36
CA TRP A 32 -7.84 9.34 6.22
C TRP A 32 -7.17 10.36 5.30
N SER A 33 -7.84 10.72 4.19
CA SER A 33 -7.33 11.64 3.18
C SER A 33 -7.29 13.11 3.63
N LYS A 34 -7.94 13.46 4.74
CA LYS A 34 -7.90 14.81 5.31
C LYS A 34 -6.65 15.09 6.15
N HIS A 35 -5.84 14.06 6.44
CA HIS A 35 -4.67 14.19 7.30
C HIS A 35 -3.37 14.16 6.50
N LYS A 36 -2.36 14.88 6.99
CA LYS A 36 -0.99 14.80 6.44
C LYS A 36 -0.43 13.40 6.74
N THR A 37 -0.15 12.65 5.68
CA THR A 37 0.33 11.25 5.73
C THR A 37 1.61 11.04 4.92
N TRP A 38 2.33 12.15 4.68
CA TRP A 38 3.59 12.21 3.95
C TRP A 38 4.62 12.98 4.78
N GLY A 39 5.91 12.81 4.48
CA GLY A 39 7.02 13.43 5.20
C GLY A 39 8.25 12.55 5.26
N LYS A 40 9.27 12.99 5.98
CA LYS A 40 10.51 12.23 6.18
C LYS A 40 10.35 11.25 7.33
N LEU A 41 10.92 10.06 7.15
CA LEU A 41 11.00 9.04 8.19
C LEU A 41 12.00 9.45 9.27
N PRO A 42 11.56 9.79 10.49
CA PRO A 42 12.48 10.17 11.55
C PRO A 42 13.33 8.97 11.99
N LYS A 43 14.56 9.24 12.44
CA LYS A 43 15.55 8.20 12.75
C LYS A 43 15.06 7.22 13.83
N ASN A 44 14.31 7.70 14.81
CA ASN A 44 13.75 6.89 15.90
C ASN A 44 12.67 5.89 15.43
N LEU A 45 12.04 6.10 14.28
CA LEU A 45 11.04 5.19 13.71
C LEU A 45 11.63 4.09 12.83
N ARG A 46 12.87 4.24 12.36
CA ARG A 46 13.51 3.26 11.48
C ARG A 46 13.54 1.85 12.07
N PRO A 47 13.82 1.63 13.38
CA PRO A 47 13.77 0.28 13.95
C PRO A 47 12.36 -0.32 13.90
N THR A 48 11.33 0.48 14.15
CA THR A 48 9.92 0.04 14.09
C THR A 48 9.54 -0.39 12.68
N LEU A 49 9.88 0.43 11.66
CA LEU A 49 9.54 0.14 10.26
C LEU A 49 10.41 -0.95 9.61
N ARG A 50 11.52 -1.35 10.25
CA ARG A 50 12.28 -2.53 9.81
C ARG A 50 11.57 -3.84 10.16
N GLN A 51 10.71 -3.82 11.17
CA GLN A 51 9.92 -4.99 11.53
C GLN A 51 8.83 -5.21 10.48
N PRO A 52 8.61 -6.45 10.02
CA PRO A 52 7.53 -6.73 9.10
C PRO A 52 6.18 -6.46 9.78
N LEU A 53 5.21 -5.97 9.01
CA LEU A 53 3.84 -5.70 9.43
C LEU A 53 3.03 -7.01 9.59
N GLY A 54 3.58 -8.14 9.14
CA GLY A 54 3.00 -9.47 9.22
C GLY A 54 4.07 -10.57 9.21
N PRO A 55 3.67 -11.85 9.17
CA PRO A 55 4.61 -12.96 9.11
C PRO A 55 5.42 -12.93 7.81
N VAL A 56 6.70 -13.32 7.90
CA VAL A 56 7.60 -13.46 6.75
C VAL A 56 7.56 -14.90 6.26
N SER A 57 7.40 -15.07 4.94
CA SER A 57 7.35 -16.37 4.28
C SER A 57 8.38 -16.44 3.15
N SER A 58 9.03 -17.58 2.99
CA SER A 58 9.92 -17.84 1.85
C SER A 58 9.16 -18.12 0.55
N ALA A 59 7.88 -18.47 0.64
CA ALA A 59 7.01 -18.76 -0.50
C ALA A 59 5.82 -17.79 -0.56
N VAL A 60 5.26 -17.61 -1.77
CA VAL A 60 4.02 -16.85 -1.97
C VAL A 60 2.88 -17.56 -1.28
N GLN A 61 2.39 -16.98 -0.19
CA GLN A 61 1.19 -17.47 0.49
C GLN A 61 -0.02 -16.92 -0.24
N LYS A 62 -0.68 -17.77 -1.04
CA LYS A 62 -1.92 -17.38 -1.72
C LYS A 62 -2.99 -17.09 -0.68
N GLN A 63 -3.41 -15.83 -0.60
CA GLN A 63 -4.62 -15.44 0.10
C GLN A 63 -5.73 -15.18 -0.91
N ILE A 64 -6.96 -15.54 -0.55
CA ILE A 64 -8.14 -15.18 -1.34
C ILE A 64 -8.49 -13.73 -0.96
N PRO A 65 -8.27 -12.75 -1.86
CA PRO A 65 -8.57 -11.36 -1.55
C PRO A 65 -10.09 -11.14 -1.57
N ASN A 66 -10.59 -10.37 -0.61
CA ASN A 66 -12.00 -9.94 -0.65
C ASN A 66 -12.20 -8.68 -1.49
N LYS A 67 -11.13 -7.92 -1.75
CA LYS A 67 -11.15 -6.63 -2.45
C LYS A 67 -10.01 -6.52 -3.47
N LEU A 68 -8.90 -5.87 -3.10
CA LEU A 68 -7.77 -5.65 -4.00
C LEU A 68 -6.60 -6.56 -3.64
N VAL A 69 -5.76 -6.86 -4.64
CA VAL A 69 -4.42 -7.41 -4.48
C VAL A 69 -3.42 -6.33 -4.87
N VAL A 70 -2.48 -6.03 -3.98
CA VAL A 70 -1.41 -5.06 -4.24
C VAL A 70 -0.06 -5.72 -4.03
N SER A 71 0.87 -5.54 -4.96
CA SER A 71 2.27 -5.92 -4.80
C SER A 71 3.17 -4.70 -4.69
N VAL A 72 4.14 -4.75 -3.78
CA VAL A 72 5.17 -3.72 -3.59
C VAL A 72 6.55 -4.38 -3.69
N GLY A 73 7.34 -3.88 -4.64
CA GLY A 73 8.66 -4.38 -5.01
C GLY A 73 8.66 -5.36 -6.19
N ASP A 74 9.76 -5.36 -6.93
CA ASP A 74 9.93 -6.15 -8.16
C ASP A 74 9.81 -7.66 -7.91
N ILE A 75 10.56 -8.18 -6.93
CA ILE A 75 10.55 -9.61 -6.56
C ILE A 75 9.14 -10.04 -6.17
N SER A 76 8.46 -9.21 -5.38
CA SER A 76 7.11 -9.50 -4.91
C SER A 76 6.16 -9.63 -6.09
N THR A 77 6.21 -8.64 -6.99
CA THR A 77 5.37 -8.57 -8.18
C THR A 77 5.59 -9.77 -9.10
N ILE A 78 6.85 -10.12 -9.40
CA ILE A 78 7.18 -11.28 -10.23
C ILE A 78 6.67 -12.57 -9.59
N ALA A 79 6.94 -12.78 -8.30
CA ALA A 79 6.54 -14.01 -7.61
C ALA A 79 5.01 -14.20 -7.60
N LEU A 80 4.23 -13.12 -7.45
CA LEU A 80 2.77 -13.18 -7.58
C LEU A 80 2.33 -13.59 -8.98
N ILE A 81 2.89 -12.94 -10.01
CA ILE A 81 2.54 -13.20 -11.41
C ILE A 81 2.88 -14.65 -11.79
N GLU A 82 4.07 -15.15 -11.40
CA GLU A 82 4.48 -16.54 -11.60
C GLU A 82 3.59 -17.54 -10.85
N ALA A 83 3.06 -17.14 -9.68
CA ALA A 83 2.08 -17.92 -8.95
C ALA A 83 0.66 -17.87 -9.56
N GLY A 84 0.46 -17.14 -10.67
CA GLY A 84 -0.82 -16.97 -11.36
C GLY A 84 -1.76 -15.97 -10.69
N ILE A 85 -1.23 -15.04 -9.89
CA ILE A 85 -1.99 -13.96 -9.24
C ILE A 85 -1.57 -12.63 -9.84
N GLU A 86 -2.49 -12.01 -10.58
CA GLU A 86 -2.27 -10.68 -11.15
C GLU A 86 -2.67 -9.60 -10.15
N PRO A 87 -1.75 -8.71 -9.73
CA PRO A 87 -2.10 -7.64 -8.79
C PRO A 87 -2.95 -6.56 -9.47
N ASN A 88 -3.88 -5.96 -8.72
CA ASN A 88 -4.61 -4.77 -9.15
C ASN A 88 -3.72 -3.53 -9.16
N ILE A 89 -2.77 -3.46 -8.25
CA ILE A 89 -1.71 -2.44 -8.20
C ILE A 89 -0.37 -3.15 -8.05
N ALA A 90 0.56 -2.87 -8.94
CA ALA A 90 1.97 -3.20 -8.75
C ALA A 90 2.77 -1.92 -8.50
N VAL A 91 3.63 -1.91 -7.49
CA VAL A 91 4.54 -0.80 -7.19
C VAL A 91 5.98 -1.29 -7.31
N VAL A 92 6.77 -0.64 -8.15
CA VAL A 92 8.10 -1.12 -8.56
C VAL A 92 9.06 0.05 -8.74
N ASP A 93 10.36 -0.20 -8.53
CA ASP A 93 11.43 0.79 -8.75
C ASP A 93 12.50 0.28 -9.74
N LEU A 94 12.42 -0.98 -10.21
CA LEU A 94 13.42 -1.66 -11.06
C LEU A 94 14.78 -1.92 -10.37
N PHE A 95 14.90 -1.66 -9.08
CA PHE A 95 16.11 -1.82 -8.28
C PHE A 95 15.92 -2.88 -7.17
N VAL A 96 16.38 -4.10 -7.43
CA VAL A 96 16.42 -5.14 -6.39
C VAL A 96 17.70 -5.03 -5.56
N GLN A 97 17.58 -4.87 -4.24
CA GLN A 97 18.72 -4.74 -3.30
C GLN A 97 19.72 -3.66 -3.72
N ARG A 98 19.23 -2.53 -4.25
CA ARG A 98 20.03 -1.40 -4.75
C ARG A 98 20.95 -1.74 -5.93
N LYS A 99 20.68 -2.83 -6.65
CA LYS A 99 21.28 -3.13 -7.94
C LYS A 99 20.19 -3.13 -8.99
N ARG A 100 20.42 -2.41 -10.10
CA ARG A 100 19.53 -2.50 -11.26
C ARG A 100 19.51 -3.97 -11.71
N ARG A 101 18.39 -4.64 -11.48
CA ARG A 101 18.22 -6.05 -11.84
C ARG A 101 17.42 -6.24 -13.11
N TYR A 102 16.61 -5.23 -13.45
CA TYR A 102 15.78 -5.22 -14.63
C TYR A 102 16.14 -3.99 -15.46
N ASN A 103 16.29 -4.16 -16.78
CA ASN A 103 16.60 -3.04 -17.66
C ASN A 103 15.33 -2.28 -18.05
N SER A 104 14.17 -2.93 -18.00
CA SER A 104 12.88 -2.34 -18.35
C SER A 104 11.71 -2.97 -17.59
N LEU A 105 10.58 -2.25 -17.52
CA LEU A 105 9.31 -2.75 -16.99
C LEU A 105 8.82 -4.03 -17.71
N ALA A 106 9.23 -4.24 -18.96
CA ALA A 106 8.86 -5.42 -19.75
C ALA A 106 9.40 -6.74 -19.15
N GLU A 107 10.46 -6.67 -18.35
CA GLU A 107 11.06 -7.84 -17.71
C GLU A 107 10.29 -8.32 -16.46
N LEU A 108 9.33 -7.51 -15.97
CA LEU A 108 8.55 -7.83 -14.77
C LEU A 108 7.32 -8.70 -15.06
N ASN A 109 7.12 -9.14 -16.31
CA ASN A 109 5.93 -9.86 -16.78
C ASN A 109 4.60 -9.12 -16.50
N ILE A 110 4.65 -7.80 -16.29
CA ILE A 110 3.47 -6.96 -16.11
C ILE A 110 2.81 -6.76 -17.47
N LYS A 111 1.49 -6.99 -17.54
CA LYS A 111 0.74 -6.84 -18.79
C LYS A 111 0.73 -5.37 -19.24
N SER A 112 0.80 -5.15 -20.55
CA SER A 112 0.71 -3.82 -21.16
C SER A 112 -0.63 -3.10 -20.92
N SER A 113 -1.65 -3.82 -20.45
CA SER A 113 -2.95 -3.26 -20.05
C SER A 113 -2.92 -2.48 -18.74
N PHE A 114 -1.82 -2.53 -17.99
CA PHE A 114 -1.67 -1.74 -16.77
C PHE A 114 -1.59 -0.26 -17.12
N LYS A 115 -2.38 0.57 -16.42
CA LYS A 115 -2.21 2.02 -16.48
C LYS A 115 -1.03 2.44 -15.59
N THR A 116 0.03 2.93 -16.21
CA THR A 116 1.25 3.36 -15.52
C THR A 116 1.15 4.78 -14.97
N HIS A 117 1.66 4.96 -13.76
CA HIS A 117 1.92 6.24 -13.12
C HIS A 117 3.38 6.27 -12.67
N GLU A 118 4.08 7.37 -12.92
CA GLU A 118 5.46 7.56 -12.48
C GLU A 118 5.49 8.47 -11.25
N VAL A 119 6.30 8.13 -10.26
CA VAL A 119 6.44 8.89 -9.01
C VAL A 119 7.90 8.99 -8.59
N SER A 120 8.26 10.07 -7.90
CA SER A 120 9.54 10.19 -7.19
C SER A 120 9.30 10.07 -5.68
N ASN A 121 10.00 9.14 -5.05
CA ASN A 121 9.87 8.87 -3.62
C ASN A 121 11.26 8.61 -2.97
N PRO A 122 12.01 9.65 -2.61
CA PRO A 122 13.36 9.52 -2.09
C PRO A 122 13.46 8.57 -0.89
N ARG A 123 14.63 7.96 -0.73
CA ARG A 123 14.91 7.03 0.37
C ARG A 123 14.57 7.64 1.73
N GLY A 124 13.71 6.96 2.48
CA GLY A 124 13.32 7.39 3.82
C GLY A 124 12.36 8.57 3.82
N GLU A 125 11.64 8.80 2.73
CA GLU A 125 10.61 9.82 2.60
C GLU A 125 9.33 9.20 2.01
N LEU A 126 8.19 9.79 2.36
CA LEU A 126 6.94 9.66 1.64
C LEU A 126 6.67 11.02 1.01
N THR A 127 6.76 11.13 -0.32
CA THR A 127 6.46 12.40 -0.99
C THR A 127 4.95 12.61 -1.06
N LYS A 128 4.52 13.87 -0.94
CA LYS A 128 3.10 14.23 -1.08
C LYS A 128 2.52 13.74 -2.40
N GLU A 129 3.29 13.87 -3.48
CA GLU A 129 2.90 13.42 -4.81
C GLU A 129 2.63 11.91 -4.86
N SER A 130 3.57 11.09 -4.40
CA SER A 130 3.43 9.63 -4.38
C SER A 130 2.20 9.19 -3.57
N VAL A 131 2.02 9.78 -2.38
CA VAL A 131 0.87 9.50 -1.50
C VAL A 131 -0.46 9.85 -2.19
N LEU A 132 -0.54 11.01 -2.85
CA LEU A 132 -1.76 11.43 -3.56
C LEU A 132 -2.04 10.57 -4.79
N ILE A 133 -1.02 10.14 -5.54
CA ILE A 133 -1.18 9.22 -6.68
C ILE A 133 -1.68 7.87 -6.21
N ILE A 134 -1.16 7.33 -5.11
CA ILE A 134 -1.63 6.09 -4.49
C ILE A 134 -3.11 6.21 -4.09
N ALA A 135 -3.47 7.26 -3.35
CA ALA A 135 -4.84 7.48 -2.91
C ALA A 135 -5.82 7.56 -4.09
N LYS A 136 -5.47 8.35 -5.13
CA LYS A 136 -6.26 8.48 -6.36
C LYS A 136 -6.37 7.17 -7.13
N THR A 137 -5.29 6.39 -7.20
CA THR A 137 -5.26 5.11 -7.92
C THR A 137 -6.18 4.09 -7.26
N ILE A 138 -6.13 3.99 -5.93
CA ILE A 138 -7.02 3.10 -5.17
C ILE A 138 -8.49 3.52 -5.32
N GLN A 139 -8.78 4.83 -5.27
CA GLN A 139 -10.13 5.34 -5.52
C GLN A 139 -10.62 5.02 -6.95
N GLN A 140 -9.75 5.11 -7.95
CA GLN A 140 -10.09 4.75 -9.33
C GLN A 140 -10.41 3.26 -9.49
N LEU A 141 -9.67 2.36 -8.81
CA LEU A 141 -9.93 0.92 -8.84
C LEU A 141 -11.27 0.54 -8.21
N CYS A 142 -11.78 1.33 -7.26
CA CYS A 142 -13.11 1.12 -6.71
C CYS A 142 -14.23 1.44 -7.73
N SER A 143 -13.91 2.11 -8.84
CA SER A 143 -14.89 2.55 -9.86
C SER A 143 -14.59 2.07 -11.29
N ARG A 144 -13.41 1.50 -11.57
CA ARG A 144 -12.95 1.08 -12.90
C ARG A 144 -12.19 -0.24 -12.83
N SER A 145 -12.14 -0.96 -13.95
CA SER A 145 -11.59 -2.32 -14.03
C SER A 145 -10.13 -2.40 -14.53
N SER A 146 -9.42 -1.29 -14.69
CA SER A 146 -8.03 -1.32 -15.17
C SER A 146 -7.05 -1.52 -14.00
N ASN A 147 -6.15 -2.50 -14.11
CA ASN A 147 -5.03 -2.62 -13.19
C ASN A 147 -4.04 -1.45 -13.37
N HIS A 148 -3.28 -1.15 -12.33
CA HIS A 148 -2.39 0.00 -12.29
C HIS A 148 -0.96 -0.37 -11.93
N LEU A 149 -0.02 0.32 -12.55
CA LEU A 149 1.40 0.24 -12.22
C LEU A 149 1.85 1.57 -11.64
N ILE A 150 2.47 1.56 -10.48
CA ILE A 150 3.14 2.72 -9.89
C ILE A 150 4.65 2.47 -10.02
N HIS A 151 5.29 3.20 -10.91
CA HIS A 151 6.71 3.11 -11.17
C HIS A 151 7.44 4.22 -10.41
N VAL A 152 8.23 3.86 -9.41
CA VAL A 152 9.08 4.78 -8.65
C VAL A 152 10.33 5.03 -9.49
N VAL A 153 10.33 6.10 -10.27
CA VAL A 153 11.41 6.41 -11.22
C VAL A 153 12.66 6.97 -10.54
N ASP A 154 12.49 7.54 -9.34
CA ASP A 154 13.57 8.10 -8.53
C ASP A 154 13.26 7.89 -7.04
N GLY A 155 13.97 6.96 -6.40
CA GLY A 155 13.82 6.68 -4.97
C GLY A 155 13.59 5.21 -4.64
N GLU A 156 12.77 4.94 -3.62
CA GLU A 156 12.43 3.59 -3.13
C GLU A 156 10.91 3.42 -2.96
N GLU A 157 10.42 2.21 -3.21
CA GLU A 157 9.04 1.79 -3.14
C GLU A 157 8.60 1.28 -1.75
N ASP A 158 9.54 0.76 -0.95
CA ASP A 158 9.28 0.09 0.35
C ASP A 158 8.29 0.86 1.24
N LEU A 159 8.54 2.17 1.45
CA LEU A 159 7.70 3.00 2.32
C LEU A 159 6.30 3.24 1.77
N LEU A 160 6.10 3.14 0.45
CA LEU A 160 4.79 3.30 -0.19
C LEU A 160 3.81 2.21 0.23
N THR A 161 4.28 1.10 0.80
CA THR A 161 3.44 0.10 1.47
C THR A 161 2.51 0.73 2.52
N LEU A 162 2.98 1.75 3.25
CA LEU A 162 2.20 2.39 4.32
C LEU A 162 0.97 3.14 3.77
N PRO A 163 1.09 4.13 2.86
CA PRO A 163 -0.09 4.78 2.28
C PRO A 163 -0.97 3.81 1.48
N ILE A 164 -0.41 2.77 0.85
CA ILE A 164 -1.22 1.72 0.18
C ILE A 164 -2.16 1.06 1.17
N ILE A 165 -1.65 0.59 2.32
CA ILE A 165 -2.47 -0.01 3.37
C ILE A 165 -3.49 1.00 3.90
N LEU A 166 -3.06 2.24 4.13
CA LEU A 166 -3.93 3.28 4.69
C LEU A 166 -5.13 3.58 3.79
N PHE A 167 -4.97 3.58 2.46
CA PHE A 167 -6.05 3.95 1.54
C PHE A 167 -6.79 2.75 0.94
N ALA A 168 -6.23 1.55 0.95
CA ALA A 168 -6.87 0.36 0.38
C ALA A 168 -8.19 -0.01 1.09
N PRO A 169 -9.21 -0.54 0.38
CA PRO A 169 -10.42 -1.06 1.01
C PRO A 169 -10.13 -2.16 2.03
N LEU A 170 -10.97 -2.29 3.05
CA LEU A 170 -10.86 -3.37 4.03
C LEU A 170 -11.01 -4.73 3.35
N GLY A 171 -10.16 -5.69 3.73
CA GLY A 171 -10.09 -7.02 3.12
C GLY A 171 -9.25 -7.08 1.82
N SER A 172 -8.58 -5.99 1.44
CA SER A 172 -7.52 -6.03 0.44
C SER A 172 -6.30 -6.77 0.99
N VAL A 173 -5.48 -7.35 0.12
CA VAL A 173 -4.26 -8.06 0.48
C VAL A 173 -3.06 -7.33 -0.14
N VAL A 174 -2.07 -7.01 0.70
CA VAL A 174 -0.84 -6.35 0.28
C VAL A 174 0.33 -7.32 0.47
N TYR A 175 1.09 -7.51 -0.60
CA TYR A 175 2.28 -8.33 -0.65
C TYR A 175 3.49 -7.43 -0.83
N TYR A 176 4.51 -7.60 0.00
CA TYR A 176 5.73 -6.82 -0.12
C TYR A 176 6.96 -7.59 0.37
N GLY A 177 8.13 -7.19 -0.12
CA GLY A 177 9.39 -7.82 0.23
C GLY A 177 9.87 -7.39 1.61
N GLN A 178 10.44 -8.33 2.36
CA GLN A 178 11.10 -8.05 3.63
C GLN A 178 12.58 -8.44 3.51
N PRO A 179 13.51 -7.48 3.62
CA PRO A 179 14.94 -7.79 3.69
C PRO A 179 15.28 -8.54 5.00
N PRO A 180 16.41 -9.26 5.04
CA PRO A 180 16.79 -10.01 6.23
C PRO A 180 17.03 -9.06 7.40
N MET A 181 16.58 -9.46 8.60
CA MET A 181 16.72 -8.64 9.80
C MET A 181 17.18 -9.50 10.99
N GLY A 182 18.45 -9.35 11.36
CA GLY A 182 19.06 -10.16 12.41
C GLY A 182 19.07 -11.64 12.01
N LYS A 183 18.39 -12.48 12.79
CA LYS A 183 18.24 -13.92 12.51
C LYS A 183 17.06 -14.25 11.59
N ASN A 184 16.20 -13.28 11.28
CA ASN A 184 15.05 -13.50 10.42
C ASN A 184 15.49 -13.49 8.94
N PRO A 185 15.15 -14.52 8.16
CA PRO A 185 15.49 -14.58 6.74
C PRO A 185 14.73 -13.51 5.96
N SER A 186 15.22 -13.19 4.77
CA SER A 186 14.45 -12.44 3.78
C SER A 186 13.22 -13.25 3.33
N GLY A 187 12.15 -12.57 2.97
CA GLY A 187 10.98 -13.23 2.40
C GLY A 187 9.88 -12.26 2.00
N MET A 188 8.75 -12.82 1.57
CA MET A 188 7.52 -12.11 1.29
C MET A 188 6.75 -11.91 2.59
N VAL A 189 6.21 -10.72 2.81
CA VAL A 189 5.18 -10.46 3.81
C VAL A 189 3.84 -10.32 3.09
N VAL A 190 2.81 -10.92 3.68
CA VAL A 190 1.43 -10.80 3.21
C VAL A 190 0.58 -10.28 4.36
N VAL A 191 -0.13 -9.18 4.12
CA VAL A 191 -1.03 -8.59 5.11
C VAL A 191 -2.41 -8.35 4.53
N THR A 192 -3.44 -8.67 5.30
CA THR A 192 -4.82 -8.29 5.02
C THR A 192 -5.08 -6.91 5.64
N VAL A 193 -5.64 -6.00 4.85
CA VAL A 193 -6.00 -4.66 5.29
C VAL A 193 -7.20 -4.75 6.22
N THR A 194 -6.96 -4.45 7.50
CA THR A 194 -7.99 -4.32 8.54
C THR A 194 -8.06 -2.88 9.05
N GLU A 195 -9.13 -2.54 9.74
CA GLU A 195 -9.29 -1.23 10.39
C GLU A 195 -8.16 -1.00 11.41
N ASP A 196 -7.88 -1.97 12.29
CA ASP A 196 -6.78 -1.90 13.26
C ASP A 196 -5.41 -1.67 12.61
N LEU A 197 -5.16 -2.31 11.46
CA LEU A 197 -3.91 -2.12 10.74
C LEU A 197 -3.83 -0.70 10.16
N LYS A 198 -4.94 -0.18 9.62
CA LYS A 198 -5.01 1.22 9.15
C LYS A 198 -4.76 2.20 10.29
N GLU A 199 -5.35 2.00 11.46
CA GLU A 199 -5.12 2.85 12.64
C GLU A 199 -3.65 2.88 13.06
N LYS A 200 -3.04 1.69 13.16
CA LYS A 200 -1.61 1.57 13.48
C LYS A 200 -0.74 2.33 12.48
N ILE A 201 -1.05 2.21 11.19
CA ILE A 201 -0.32 2.88 10.11
C ILE A 201 -0.57 4.39 10.15
N PHE A 202 -1.81 4.82 10.37
CA PHE A 202 -2.21 6.22 10.48
C PHE A 202 -1.43 6.92 11.59
N HIS A 203 -1.38 6.34 12.79
CA HIS A 203 -0.60 6.88 13.92
C HIS A 203 0.90 6.92 13.65
N LEU A 204 1.42 5.93 12.91
CA LEU A 204 2.84 5.92 12.52
C LEU A 204 3.15 7.02 11.51
N LEU A 205 2.27 7.24 10.52
CA LEU A 205 2.44 8.29 9.51
C LEU A 205 2.34 9.70 10.12
N HIS A 206 1.54 9.90 11.17
CA HIS A 206 1.46 11.18 11.91
C HIS A 206 2.76 11.59 12.60
N ARG A 207 3.71 10.67 12.72
CA ARG A 207 5.03 10.93 13.31
C ARG A 207 6.10 11.26 12.27
N PHE A 208 5.75 11.32 10.98
CA PHE A 208 6.67 11.73 9.92
C PHE A 208 6.86 13.25 9.93
N GLU A 209 8.06 13.71 9.59
CA GLU A 209 8.46 15.13 9.64
C GLU A 209 8.24 15.83 8.28
#